data_AF-A0A9P3GQC1-F1
#
_entry.id   AF-A0A9P3GQC1-F1
#
_cell.length_a   1.000
_cell.length_b   1.000
_cell.length_c   1.000
_cell.angle_alpha   90.00
_cell.angle_beta   90.00
_cell.angle_gamma   90.00
#
_symmetry.space_group_name_H-M   'P 1'
#
loop_
_entity.id
_entity.type
_entity.pdbx_description
1 polymer ?
#
loop_
_entity_poly.entity_id
_entity_poly.type
_entity_poly.pdbx_seq_one_letter_code
_entity_poly.pdbx_strand_id
1 'polypeptide(L)'
;MCSDADAAYADLAVRAGDRVTVSVYARAPAVGVTTITNHLTRRSVAQQLASGHLLCGKGASWIVEDLCRPAVPLAGSGEVVSSGVQATTAGGVVGPEA
;
A
#
# COMPACT_ATOMS: atom_id res chain seq x y z
N MET A 1 7.33 -18.54 4.58
CA MET A 1 6.07 -18.74 3.85
C MET A 1 5.66 -17.37 3.36
N CYS A 2 5.50 -17.17 2.05
CA CYS A 2 4.78 -16.00 1.56
C CYS A 2 3.36 -16.20 2.05
N SER A 3 2.98 -15.50 3.11
CA SER A 3 1.57 -15.45 3.46
C SER A 3 0.86 -14.77 2.30
N ASP A 4 -0.25 -15.35 1.88
CA ASP A 4 -1.22 -14.70 1.02
C ASP A 4 -1.66 -13.36 1.61
N ALA A 5 -2.47 -12.62 0.84
CA ALA A 5 -3.09 -11.37 1.24
C ALA A 5 -3.46 -11.37 2.73
N ASP A 6 -2.98 -10.36 3.46
CA ASP A 6 -3.26 -10.21 4.89
C ASP A 6 -4.78 -10.33 5.13
N ALA A 7 -5.17 -11.20 6.06
CA ALA A 7 -6.56 -11.51 6.36
C ALA A 7 -7.39 -10.26 6.67
N ALA A 8 -6.75 -9.18 7.12
CA ALA A 8 -7.36 -7.86 7.30
C ALA A 8 -8.02 -7.30 6.02
N TYR A 9 -7.67 -7.81 4.83
CA TYR A 9 -8.19 -7.34 3.54
C TYR A 9 -8.88 -8.44 2.72
N ALA A 10 -9.17 -9.60 3.31
CA ALA A 10 -9.75 -10.75 2.59
C ALA A 10 -11.08 -10.42 1.88
N ASP A 11 -11.83 -9.44 2.38
CA ASP A 11 -13.12 -9.00 1.81
C ASP A 11 -12.98 -8.10 0.56
N LEU A 12 -11.75 -7.72 0.18
CA LEU A 12 -11.50 -6.91 -1.01
C LEU A 12 -10.94 -7.76 -2.15
N ALA A 13 -11.83 -8.14 -3.08
CA ALA A 13 -11.40 -8.74 -4.34
C ALA A 13 -10.69 -7.71 -5.24
N VAL A 14 -9.54 -8.08 -5.79
CA VAL A 14 -8.81 -7.34 -6.83
C VAL A 14 -8.60 -8.27 -8.03
N ARG A 15 -8.89 -7.76 -9.22
CA ARG A 15 -8.81 -8.48 -10.49
C ARG A 15 -7.99 -7.68 -11.50
N ALA A 16 -7.50 -8.37 -12.53
CA ALA A 16 -6.83 -7.71 -13.65
C ALA A 16 -7.74 -6.63 -14.27
N GLY A 17 -7.20 -5.43 -14.48
CA GLY A 17 -7.94 -4.28 -15.00
C GLY A 17 -8.63 -3.42 -13.93
N ASP A 18 -8.65 -3.84 -12.66
CA ASP A 18 -9.18 -3.00 -11.59
C ASP A 18 -8.31 -1.76 -11.37
N ARG A 19 -8.95 -0.63 -11.13
CA ARG A 19 -8.29 0.56 -10.61
C ARG A 19 -8.39 0.55 -9.09
N VAL A 20 -7.24 0.55 -8.42
CA VAL A 20 -7.14 0.48 -6.96
C VAL A 20 -6.44 1.73 -6.43
N THR A 21 -7.00 2.32 -5.38
CA THR A 21 -6.31 3.34 -4.57
C THR A 21 -5.85 2.70 -3.27
N VAL A 22 -4.58 2.90 -2.94
CA VAL A 22 -3.99 2.53 -1.65
C VAL A 22 -3.60 3.81 -0.94
N SER A 23 -3.95 3.92 0.34
CA SER A 23 -3.58 5.03 1.21
C SER A 23 -3.07 4.52 2.53
N VAL A 24 -2.01 5.14 3.04
CA VAL A 24 -1.47 4.90 4.38
C VAL A 24 -1.39 6.22 5.12
N TYR A 25 -1.84 6.24 6.37
CA TYR A 25 -1.80 7.42 7.21
C TYR A 25 -1.28 7.08 8.60
N ALA A 26 -0.08 7.55 8.92
CA ALA A 26 0.49 7.44 10.26
C ALA A 26 -0.03 8.59 11.13
N ARG A 27 -0.87 8.26 12.12
CA ARG A 27 -1.40 9.22 13.12
C ARG A 27 -0.36 9.56 14.18
N ALA A 28 0.48 8.58 14.51
CA ALA A 28 1.60 8.67 15.43
C ALA A 28 2.67 7.65 15.00
N PRO A 29 3.91 7.72 15.51
CA PRO A 29 4.97 6.79 15.13
C PRO A 29 4.62 5.30 15.29
N ALA A 30 3.70 4.96 16.20
CA ALA A 30 3.25 3.59 16.47
C ALA A 30 1.81 3.30 16.01
N VAL A 31 1.10 4.28 15.43
CA VAL A 31 -0.34 4.19 15.16
C VAL A 31 -0.64 4.71 13.76
N GLY A 32 -1.38 3.92 12.99
CA GLY A 32 -1.77 4.33 11.64
C GLY A 32 -3.04 3.66 11.16
N VAL A 33 -3.41 4.00 9.93
CA VAL A 33 -4.50 3.36 9.20
C VAL A 33 -4.06 3.13 7.76
N THR A 34 -4.37 1.96 7.24
CA THR A 34 -4.30 1.65 5.82
C THR A 34 -5.70 1.67 5.25
N THR A 35 -5.83 2.03 3.98
CA THR A 35 -7.09 1.96 3.25
C THR A 35 -6.81 1.49 1.84
N ILE A 36 -7.59 0.53 1.36
CA ILE A 36 -7.54 0.05 0.00
C ILE A 36 -8.95 0.16 -0.57
N THR A 37 -9.08 0.85 -1.69
CA THR A 37 -10.34 1.05 -2.40
C THR A 37 -10.21 0.50 -3.81
N ASN A 38 -11.09 -0.45 -4.16
CA ASN A 38 -11.26 -0.90 -5.54
C ASN A 38 -12.42 -0.09 -6.16
N HIS A 39 -12.08 0.75 -7.15
CA HIS A 39 -13.02 1.67 -7.77
C HIS A 39 -14.03 0.97 -8.67
N LEU A 40 -13.67 -0.18 -9.24
CA LEU A 40 -14.58 -0.92 -10.11
C LEU A 40 -15.69 -1.58 -9.29
N THR A 41 -15.33 -2.22 -8.18
CA THR A 41 -16.31 -2.87 -7.28
C THR A 41 -16.94 -1.88 -6.29
N ARG A 42 -16.42 -0.66 -6.21
CA ARG A 42 -16.78 0.38 -5.21
C ARG A 42 -16.66 -0.13 -3.76
N ARG A 43 -15.76 -1.07 -3.52
CA ARG A 43 -15.49 -1.61 -2.18
C ARG A 43 -14.25 -0.94 -1.61
N SER A 44 -14.31 -0.64 -0.32
CA SER A 44 -13.20 -0.10 0.44
C SER A 44 -13.05 -0.88 1.72
N VAL A 45 -11.81 -1.22 2.04
CA VAL A 45 -11.40 -1.84 3.31
C VAL A 45 -10.39 -0.93 3.99
N ALA A 46 -10.44 -0.88 5.31
CA ALA A 46 -9.52 -0.10 6.12
C ALA A 46 -9.09 -0.89 7.34
N GLN A 47 -7.82 -0.80 7.71
CA GLN A 47 -7.28 -1.49 8.87
C GLN A 47 -6.59 -0.48 9.79
N GLN A 48 -6.97 -0.50 11.08
CA GLN A 48 -6.26 0.26 12.10
C GLN A 48 -5.00 -0.52 12.50
N LEU A 49 -3.88 0.18 12.58
CA LEU A 49 -2.58 -0.39 12.90
C LEU A 49 -2.08 0.16 14.23
N ALA A 50 -1.58 -0.73 15.08
CA ALA A 50 -0.85 -0.41 16.29
C ALA A 50 0.38 -1.32 16.37
N SER A 51 1.52 -0.78 16.78
CA SER A 51 2.78 -1.52 16.88
C SER A 51 3.55 -1.15 18.15
N GLY A 52 4.31 -2.11 18.69
CA GLY A 52 5.32 -1.84 19.72
C GLY A 52 6.59 -1.17 19.17
N HIS A 53 6.71 -1.06 17.85
CA HIS A 53 7.86 -0.46 17.17
C HIS A 53 7.48 0.86 16.51
N LEU A 54 8.41 1.83 16.55
CA LEU A 54 8.17 3.18 16.03
C LEU A 54 8.63 3.32 14.57
N LEU A 55 7.79 3.92 13.74
CA LEU A 55 8.16 4.42 12.42
C LEU A 55 9.06 5.65 12.55
N CYS A 56 10.10 5.71 11.71
CA CYS A 56 11.00 6.86 11.65
C CYS A 56 10.41 8.07 10.88
N GLY A 57 9.37 7.86 10.07
CA GLY A 57 8.73 8.91 9.26
C GLY A 57 9.64 9.55 8.20
N LYS A 58 10.68 8.83 7.74
CA LYS A 58 11.73 9.37 6.85
C LYS A 58 11.52 9.10 5.36
N GLY A 59 10.61 8.20 5.02
CA GLY A 59 10.41 7.76 3.64
C GLY A 59 8.95 7.50 3.34
N ALA A 60 8.56 7.83 2.12
CA ALA A 60 7.31 7.43 1.50
C ALA A 60 7.67 6.83 0.13
N SER A 61 7.11 5.68 -0.20
CA SER A 61 7.53 4.93 -1.40
C SER A 61 6.33 4.28 -2.09
N TRP A 62 6.44 4.14 -3.40
CA TRP A 62 5.53 3.38 -4.27
C TRP A 62 6.35 2.31 -4.97
N ILE A 63 6.17 1.05 -4.58
CA ILE A 63 7.10 -0.03 -4.92
C ILE A 63 6.33 -1.17 -5.57
N VAL A 64 6.89 -1.72 -6.64
CA VAL A 64 6.58 -3.07 -7.12
C VAL A 64 7.70 -3.98 -6.61
N GLU A 65 7.36 -4.96 -5.77
CA GLU A 65 8.34 -5.77 -5.05
C GLU A 65 8.11 -7.27 -5.28
N ASP A 66 9.21 -8.02 -5.39
CA ASP A 66 9.21 -9.47 -5.20
C ASP A 66 9.36 -9.75 -3.69
N LEU A 67 8.23 -10.05 -3.04
CA LEU A 67 8.11 -10.10 -1.58
C LEU A 67 8.66 -11.39 -0.95
N CYS A 68 9.09 -12.38 -1.75
CA CYS A 68 9.33 -13.74 -1.27
C CYS A 68 10.82 -14.12 -1.16
N ARG A 69 11.13 -15.04 -0.22
CA ARG A 69 12.46 -15.69 -0.12
C ARG A 69 12.34 -17.23 0.01
N PRO A 70 13.04 -18.03 -0.81
CA PRO A 70 13.82 -17.59 -1.99
C PRO A 70 12.92 -16.83 -2.98
N ALA A 71 13.50 -15.85 -3.67
CA ALA A 71 12.82 -14.99 -4.62
C ALA A 71 12.01 -15.87 -5.58
N VAL A 72 10.67 -15.71 -5.59
CA VAL A 72 9.89 -16.32 -6.67
C VAL A 72 10.12 -15.47 -7.90
N PRO A 73 10.16 -16.05 -9.11
CA PRO A 73 10.26 -15.25 -10.32
C PRO A 73 9.18 -14.17 -10.29
N LEU A 74 9.59 -12.90 -10.36
CA LEU A 74 8.67 -11.78 -10.43
C LEU A 74 7.70 -12.09 -11.58
N ALA A 75 6.43 -12.31 -11.24
CA ALA A 75 5.43 -12.65 -12.23
C ALA A 75 5.46 -11.58 -13.33
N GLY A 76 5.31 -12.00 -14.59
CA GLY A 76 5.16 -11.07 -15.71
C GLY A 76 3.89 -10.25 -15.53
N SER A 77 3.97 -9.17 -14.75
CA SER A 77 2.84 -8.35 -14.34
C SER A 77 2.39 -7.38 -15.43
N GLY A 78 3.07 -7.39 -16.58
CA GLY A 78 2.94 -6.33 -17.57
C GLY A 78 3.53 -5.03 -17.00
N GLU A 79 2.78 -3.95 -17.12
CA GLU A 79 3.14 -2.63 -16.59
C GLU A 79 2.22 -2.27 -15.42
N VAL A 80 2.81 -1.82 -14.31
CA VAL A 80 2.07 -1.24 -13.18
C VAL A 80 2.28 0.26 -13.19
N VAL A 81 1.23 1.02 -13.54
CA VAL A 81 1.26 2.48 -13.53
C VAL A 81 0.66 3.01 -12.24
N SER A 82 1.50 3.60 -11.39
CA SER A 82 1.04 4.34 -10.21
C SER A 82 0.76 5.79 -10.60
N SER A 83 -0.51 6.22 -10.51
CA SER A 83 -0.94 7.58 -10.86
C SER A 83 -1.43 8.35 -9.64
N GLY A 84 -1.24 9.67 -9.65
CA GLY A 84 -1.67 10.54 -8.54
C GLY A 84 -0.95 10.26 -7.22
N VAL A 85 0.29 9.77 -7.31
CA VAL A 85 1.11 9.38 -6.17
C VAL A 85 1.63 10.61 -5.42
N GLN A 86 1.31 10.69 -4.13
CA GLN A 86 1.63 11.84 -3.29
C GLN A 86 1.89 11.41 -1.85
N ALA A 87 2.86 12.05 -1.20
CA ALA A 87 3.10 11.95 0.22
C ALA A 87 2.87 13.31 0.88
N THR A 88 2.21 13.32 2.05
CA THR A 88 2.06 14.54 2.85
C THR A 88 3.14 14.58 3.92
N THR A 89 3.90 15.67 3.94
CA THR A 89 4.94 15.96 4.93
C THR A 89 4.58 17.22 5.71
N ALA A 90 5.34 17.53 6.76
CA ALA A 90 5.22 18.81 7.45
C ALA A 90 5.48 20.02 6.52
N GLY A 91 6.25 19.83 5.45
CA GLY A 91 6.54 20.86 4.45
C GLY A 91 5.52 20.96 3.31
N GLY A 92 4.47 20.12 3.32
CA GLY A 92 3.46 20.06 2.28
C GLY A 92 3.46 18.73 1.51
N VAL A 93 2.84 18.75 0.34
CA VAL A 93 2.66 17.56 -0.50
C VAL A 93 3.84 17.41 -1.45
N VAL A 94 4.40 16.21 -1.51
CA VAL A 94 5.50 15.85 -2.41
C VAL A 94 5.10 14.68 -3.30
N GLY A 95 5.54 14.72 -4.56
CA GLY A 95 5.42 13.62 -5.52
C GLY A 95 6.67 12.74 -5.53
N PRO A 96 6.68 11.67 -6.34
CA PRO A 96 7.84 10.78 -6.48
C PRO A 96 9.03 11.44 -7.21
N GLU A 97 8.83 12.59 -7.86
CA GLU A 97 9.89 13.35 -8.53
C GLU A 97 10.65 14.34 -7.62
N ALA A 98 10.31 14.39 -6.34
CA ALA A 98 10.87 15.32 -5.36
C ALA A 98 12.13 14.82 -4.64
#